data_AF-A0A961RH74-F1
#
_entry.id   AF-A0A961RH74-F1
#
_cell.length_a   1.000
_cell.length_b   1.000
_cell.length_c   1.000
_cell.angle_alpha   90.00
_cell.angle_beta   90.00
_cell.angle_gamma   90.00
#
_symmetry.space_group_name_H-M   'P 1'
#
loop_
_entity.id
_entity.type
_entity.pdbx_description
1 polymer ?
#
loop_
_entity_poly.entity_id
_entity_poly.type
_entity_poly.pdbx_seq_one_letter_code
_entity_poly.pdbx_strand_id
1 'polypeptide(L)'
;ARMALAAETALSKIDNILPDDMRGIAQTTPVFAYDFHMPEFLKRRLDDLNAAIANRTVLELVYEAPEREPTRREIEPVGLNYWGKTWTVAAWCRLREDFRTFRIDRIQSMVETGELAKPVRGRTLRDYLLRMSNEERSQPPACPPAT
;
A
#
# COMPACT_ATOMS: atom_id res chain seq x y z
N ALA A 1 14.30 -16.82 5.18
CA ALA A 1 15.65 -16.19 5.15
C ALA A 1 15.71 -14.90 4.32
N ARG A 2 15.27 -14.87 3.06
CA ARG A 2 15.39 -13.68 2.17
C ARG A 2 14.67 -12.41 2.65
N MET A 3 13.51 -12.53 3.29
CA MET A 3 12.79 -11.37 3.86
C MET A 3 13.47 -10.77 5.09
N ALA A 4 14.13 -11.58 5.93
CA ALA A 4 14.81 -11.10 7.14
C ALA A 4 16.01 -10.20 6.79
N LEU A 5 16.83 -10.64 5.83
CA LEU A 5 17.98 -9.85 5.35
C LEU A 5 17.54 -8.54 4.66
N ALA A 6 16.41 -8.57 3.93
CA ALA A 6 15.84 -7.39 3.32
C ALA A 6 15.28 -6.40 4.37
N ALA A 7 14.69 -6.92 5.45
CA ALA A 7 14.21 -6.12 6.58
C ALA A 7 15.37 -5.45 7.32
N GLU A 8 16.44 -6.17 7.63
CA GLU A 8 17.65 -5.61 8.26
C GLU A 8 18.30 -4.52 7.41
N THR A 9 18.41 -4.75 6.10
CA THR A 9 18.95 -3.75 5.16
C THR A 9 18.06 -2.51 5.08
N ALA A 10 16.73 -2.67 5.08
CA ALA A 10 15.80 -1.56 5.08
C ALA A 10 15.88 -0.75 6.38
N LEU A 11 15.95 -1.43 7.52
CA LEU A 11 16.10 -0.80 8.84
C LEU A 11 17.39 0.01 8.94
N SER A 12 18.52 -0.52 8.46
CA SER A 12 19.80 0.20 8.44
C SER A 12 19.76 1.45 7.56
N LYS A 13 19.01 1.44 6.44
CA LYS A 13 18.82 2.62 5.59
C LYS A 13 17.99 3.70 6.28
N ILE A 14 16.94 3.30 7.00
CA ILE A 14 16.11 4.22 7.79
C ILE A 14 16.95 4.84 8.91
N ASP A 15 17.70 4.03 9.64
CA ASP A 15 18.56 4.48 10.75
C ASP A 15 19.60 5.50 10.27
N ASN A 16 20.15 5.33 9.06
CA ASN A 16 21.13 6.24 8.48
C ASN A 16 20.57 7.60 8.01
N ILE A 17 19.26 7.69 7.75
CA ILE A 17 18.60 8.92 7.25
C ILE A 17 17.92 9.69 8.39
N LEU A 18 17.68 9.04 9.54
CA LEU A 18 17.14 9.67 10.72
C LEU A 18 18.18 10.65 11.33
N PRO A 19 17.78 11.89 11.66
CA PRO A 19 18.63 12.81 12.41
C PRO A 19 18.96 12.22 13.80
N ASP A 20 20.12 12.59 14.36
CA ASP A 20 20.69 11.94 15.56
C ASP A 20 19.77 11.98 16.80
N ASP A 21 18.93 13.00 16.91
CA ASP A 21 17.92 13.16 17.97
C ASP A 21 16.72 12.21 17.83
N MET A 22 16.48 11.64 16.65
CA MET A 22 15.42 10.68 16.38
C MET A 22 15.90 9.20 16.39
N ARG A 23 17.20 8.94 16.25
CA ARG A 23 17.74 7.56 16.26
C ARG A 23 17.43 6.81 17.57
N GLY A 24 17.44 7.52 18.70
CA GLY A 24 17.12 6.94 20.01
C GLY A 24 15.70 6.37 20.14
N ILE A 25 14.73 6.93 19.41
CA ILE A 25 13.32 6.47 19.41
C ILE A 25 13.19 5.13 18.68
N ALA A 26 13.92 4.97 17.57
CA ALA A 26 13.96 3.73 16.79
C ALA A 26 14.67 2.59 17.56
N GLN A 27 15.67 2.91 18.39
CA GLN A 27 16.49 1.94 19.10
C GLN A 27 15.93 1.46 20.45
N THR A 28 14.99 2.21 21.05
CA THR A 28 14.48 1.92 22.40
C THR A 28 13.03 1.43 22.44
N THR A 29 12.32 1.51 21.32
CA THR A 29 10.95 0.99 21.23
C THR A 29 11.01 -0.48 20.80
N PRO A 30 10.79 -1.46 21.70
CA PRO A 30 10.63 -2.84 21.27
C PRO A 30 9.40 -2.93 20.36
N VAL A 31 9.65 -3.17 19.06
CA VAL A 31 8.60 -3.40 18.08
C VAL A 31 8.12 -4.85 18.25
N PHE A 32 7.08 -5.02 19.05
CA PHE A 32 6.37 -6.29 19.15
C PHE A 32 5.46 -6.44 17.93
N ALA A 33 5.92 -7.15 16.92
CA ALA A 33 5.04 -7.69 15.89
C ALA A 33 4.34 -8.91 16.47
N TYR A 34 3.19 -8.70 17.12
CA TYR A 34 2.31 -9.80 17.46
C TYR A 34 1.89 -10.48 16.16
N ASP A 35 2.07 -11.79 16.08
CA ASP A 35 1.60 -12.62 14.98
C ASP A 35 0.06 -12.62 15.04
N PHE A 36 -0.55 -11.52 14.57
CA PHE A 36 -1.95 -11.51 14.23
C PHE A 36 -2.09 -12.63 13.23
N HIS A 37 -2.85 -13.68 13.57
CA HIS A 37 -3.16 -14.81 12.68
C HIS A 37 -3.73 -14.25 11.37
N MET A 38 -2.82 -13.88 10.46
CA MET A 38 -3.16 -13.29 9.20
C MET A 38 -3.58 -14.48 8.34
N PRO A 39 -4.79 -14.47 7.78
CA PRO A 39 -5.19 -15.55 6.90
C PRO A 39 -4.15 -15.74 5.80
N GLU A 40 -3.74 -16.97 5.53
CA GLU A 40 -2.70 -17.27 4.54
C GLU A 40 -3.00 -16.69 3.15
N PHE A 41 -4.29 -16.58 2.79
CA PHE A 41 -4.70 -15.94 1.55
C PHE A 41 -4.31 -14.45 1.50
N LEU A 42 -4.41 -13.74 2.63
CA LEU A 42 -4.09 -12.32 2.72
C LEU A 42 -2.59 -12.11 2.63
N LYS A 43 -1.82 -12.96 3.33
CA LYS A 43 -0.35 -12.96 3.26
C LYS A 43 0.13 -13.15 1.84
N ARG A 44 -0.37 -14.16 1.13
CA ARG A 44 -0.06 -14.41 -0.29
C ARG A 44 -0.37 -13.19 -1.17
N ARG A 45 -1.57 -12.60 -1.03
CA ARG A 45 -1.94 -11.41 -1.80
C ARG A 45 -1.03 -10.21 -1.51
N LEU A 46 -0.61 -10.01 -0.27
CA LEU A 46 0.33 -8.95 0.09
C LEU A 46 1.71 -9.20 -0.51
N ASP A 47 2.20 -10.44 -0.48
CA ASP A 47 3.47 -10.81 -1.12
C ASP A 47 3.43 -10.56 -2.64
N ASP A 48 2.35 -11.00 -3.31
CA ASP A 48 2.15 -10.81 -4.74
C ASP A 48 2.07 -9.30 -5.10
N LEU A 49 1.34 -8.51 -4.29
CA LEU A 49 1.25 -7.06 -4.48
C LEU A 49 2.58 -6.36 -4.23
N ASN A 50 3.34 -6.77 -3.21
CA ASN A 50 4.67 -6.22 -2.96
C ASN A 50 5.61 -6.50 -4.13
N ALA A 51 5.57 -7.72 -4.69
CA ALA A 51 6.34 -8.07 -5.88
C ALA A 51 5.94 -7.20 -7.09
N ALA A 52 4.63 -7.02 -7.32
CA ALA A 52 4.12 -6.18 -8.40
C ALA A 52 4.54 -4.70 -8.24
N ILE A 53 4.50 -4.14 -7.02
CA ILE A 53 4.96 -2.77 -6.75
C ILE A 53 6.46 -2.64 -7.02
N ALA A 54 7.26 -3.58 -6.54
CA ALA A 54 8.72 -3.56 -6.72
C ALA A 54 9.12 -3.63 -8.19
N ASN A 55 8.43 -4.47 -8.97
CA ASN A 55 8.68 -4.67 -10.39
C ASN A 55 7.94 -3.67 -11.30
N ARG A 56 7.05 -2.85 -10.74
CA ARG A 56 6.11 -1.99 -11.47
C ARG A 56 5.23 -2.78 -12.44
N THR A 57 4.81 -3.99 -12.07
CA THR A 57 3.96 -4.83 -12.90
C THR A 57 2.53 -4.30 -12.91
N VAL A 58 1.91 -4.21 -14.09
CA VAL A 58 0.49 -3.89 -14.24
C VAL A 58 -0.33 -5.12 -13.88
N LEU A 59 -1.37 -4.92 -13.08
CA LEU A 59 -2.25 -5.99 -12.62
C LEU A 59 -3.67 -5.80 -13.16
N GLU A 60 -4.27 -6.88 -13.66
CA GLU A 60 -5.72 -6.94 -13.87
C GLU A 60 -6.39 -7.44 -12.58
N LEU A 61 -7.32 -6.66 -12.06
CA LEU A 61 -8.14 -7.00 -10.91
C LEU A 61 -9.59 -7.27 -11.32
N VAL A 62 -10.18 -8.34 -10.81
CA VAL A 62 -11.64 -8.45 -10.67
C VAL A 62 -12.02 -7.91 -9.30
N TYR A 63 -12.62 -6.72 -9.28
CA TYR A 63 -12.91 -5.97 -8.06
C TYR A 63 -14.41 -5.79 -7.84
N GLU A 64 -14.86 -6.18 -6.65
CA GLU A 64 -16.24 -6.00 -6.19
C GLU A 64 -16.37 -4.68 -5.43
N ALA A 65 -17.04 -3.72 -6.04
CA ALA A 65 -17.37 -2.47 -5.37
C ALA A 65 -18.68 -2.64 -4.58
N PRO A 66 -18.89 -1.85 -3.50
CA PRO A 66 -20.18 -1.83 -2.81
C PRO A 66 -21.31 -1.62 -3.80
N GLU A 67 -22.32 -2.49 -3.74
CA GLU A 67 -23.58 -2.34 -4.48
C GLU A 67 -23.42 -2.34 -6.02
N ARG A 68 -22.34 -2.91 -6.55
CA ARG A 68 -22.09 -2.98 -7.99
C ARG A 68 -21.54 -4.34 -8.41
N GLU A 69 -21.85 -4.70 -9.65
CA GLU A 69 -21.27 -5.86 -10.32
C GLU A 69 -19.72 -5.81 -10.29
N PRO A 70 -19.04 -6.96 -10.16
CA PRO A 70 -17.60 -7.04 -10.25
C PRO A 70 -17.08 -6.42 -11.56
N THR A 71 -16.09 -5.55 -11.44
CA THR A 71 -15.48 -4.88 -12.59
C THR A 71 -14.05 -5.34 -12.80
N ARG A 72 -13.66 -5.54 -14.06
CA ARG A 72 -12.26 -5.76 -14.44
C ARG A 72 -11.55 -4.43 -14.57
N ARG A 73 -10.38 -4.30 -13.95
CA ARG A 73 -9.59 -3.07 -13.96
C ARG A 73 -8.11 -3.37 -14.04
N GLU A 74 -7.43 -2.73 -14.97
CA GLU A 74 -5.98 -2.64 -14.94
C GLU A 74 -5.54 -1.54 -13.97
N ILE A 75 -4.61 -1.89 -13.10
CA ILE A 75 -4.03 -1.00 -12.10
C ILE A 75 -2.51 -1.04 -12.13
N GLU A 76 -1.90 0.09 -11.83
CA GLU A 76 -0.45 0.22 -11.60
C GLU A 76 -0.26 0.42 -10.09
N PRO A 77 0.06 -0.64 -9.32
CA PRO A 77 0.15 -0.55 -7.87
C PRO A 77 1.37 0.27 -7.46
N VAL A 78 1.18 1.19 -6.50
CA VAL A 78 2.23 2.11 -6.04
C VAL A 78 2.57 1.96 -4.56
N GLY A 79 1.67 1.40 -3.75
CA GLY A 79 1.89 1.24 -2.33
C GLY A 79 0.81 0.40 -1.62
N LEU A 80 1.16 -0.13 -0.45
CA LEU A 80 0.25 -0.83 0.44
C LEU A 80 0.04 -0.01 1.72
N ASN A 81 -1.21 0.11 2.13
CA ASN A 81 -1.59 0.82 3.35
C ASN A 81 -2.37 -0.10 4.28
N TYR A 82 -2.13 0.04 5.58
CA TYR A 82 -2.87 -0.65 6.63
C TYR A 82 -3.60 0.36 7.52
N TRP A 83 -4.93 0.25 7.58
CA TRP A 83 -5.79 1.19 8.30
C TRP A 83 -6.29 0.61 9.63
N GLY A 84 -5.45 -0.17 10.33
CA GLY A 84 -5.78 -0.78 11.62
C GLY A 84 -6.73 -1.99 11.58
N LYS A 85 -7.57 -2.11 10.54
CA LYS A 85 -8.49 -3.26 10.34
C LYS A 85 -8.47 -3.86 8.94
N THR A 86 -7.96 -3.14 7.95
CA THR A 86 -8.02 -3.58 6.55
C THR A 86 -6.78 -3.14 5.80
N TRP A 87 -6.27 -4.05 4.98
CA TRP A 87 -5.23 -3.76 4.01
C TRP A 87 -5.82 -3.24 2.71
N THR A 88 -5.18 -2.21 2.17
CA THR A 88 -5.52 -1.63 0.89
C THR A 88 -4.29 -1.46 0.01
N VAL A 89 -4.46 -1.59 -1.30
CA VAL A 89 -3.46 -1.20 -2.28
C VAL A 89 -3.83 0.15 -2.89
N ALA A 90 -2.90 1.10 -2.86
CA ALA A 90 -2.96 2.32 -3.61
C ALA A 90 -2.42 2.07 -5.03
N ALA A 91 -3.17 2.48 -6.04
CA ALA A 91 -2.78 2.25 -7.43
C ALA A 91 -3.33 3.33 -8.37
N TRP A 92 -2.63 3.55 -9.48
CA TRP A 92 -3.18 4.29 -10.61
C TRP A 92 -4.14 3.38 -11.38
N CYS A 93 -5.41 3.78 -11.47
CA CYS A 93 -6.42 3.01 -12.19
C CYS A 93 -6.49 3.49 -13.64
N ARG A 94 -6.11 2.65 -14.61
CA ARG A 94 -6.06 3.02 -16.03
C ARG A 94 -7.43 3.39 -16.60
N LEU A 95 -8.47 2.67 -16.18
CA LEU A 95 -9.85 2.94 -16.60
C LEU A 95 -10.35 4.33 -16.19
N ARG A 96 -9.87 4.86 -15.06
CA ARG A 96 -10.32 6.13 -14.50
C ARG A 96 -9.29 7.25 -14.63
N GLU A 97 -8.09 6.91 -15.10
CA GLU A 97 -6.94 7.80 -15.19
C GLU A 97 -6.71 8.57 -13.88
N ASP A 98 -6.81 7.87 -12.75
CA ASP A 98 -6.69 8.49 -11.44
C ASP A 98 -6.24 7.52 -10.34
N PHE A 99 -5.68 8.05 -9.24
CA PHE A 99 -5.33 7.24 -8.07
C PHE A 99 -6.56 6.74 -7.32
N ARG A 100 -6.57 5.44 -7.06
CA ARG A 100 -7.61 4.78 -6.27
C ARG A 100 -6.99 3.81 -5.27
N THR A 101 -7.71 3.63 -4.18
CA THR A 101 -7.36 2.69 -3.13
C THR A 101 -8.31 1.51 -3.19
N PHE A 102 -7.77 0.29 -3.30
CA PHE A 102 -8.53 -0.95 -3.41
C PHE A 102 -8.36 -1.77 -2.15
N ARG A 103 -9.50 -2.13 -1.53
CA ARG A 103 -9.57 -3.05 -0.40
C ARG A 103 -9.19 -4.47 -0.84
N ILE A 104 -8.13 -5.04 -0.25
CA ILE A 104 -7.60 -6.35 -0.69
C ILE A 104 -8.62 -7.47 -0.44
N ASP A 105 -9.42 -7.35 0.61
CA ASP A 105 -10.51 -8.27 0.94
C ASP A 105 -11.62 -8.34 -0.13
N ARG A 106 -11.73 -7.32 -1.00
CA ARG A 106 -12.74 -7.24 -2.07
C ARG A 106 -12.20 -7.57 -3.46
N ILE A 107 -10.93 -7.98 -3.55
CA ILE A 107 -10.33 -8.42 -4.80
C ILE A 107 -10.67 -9.89 -5.00
N GLN A 108 -11.54 -10.21 -5.96
CA GLN A 108 -11.88 -11.60 -6.26
C GLN A 108 -10.69 -12.31 -6.90
N SER A 109 -10.08 -11.71 -7.92
CA SER A 109 -8.86 -12.20 -8.56
C SER A 109 -7.90 -11.07 -8.93
N MET A 110 -6.62 -11.42 -9.05
CA MET A 110 -5.52 -10.54 -9.42
C MET A 110 -4.56 -11.33 -10.29
N VAL A 111 -4.24 -10.81 -11.47
CA VAL A 111 -3.35 -11.46 -12.43
C VAL A 111 -2.38 -10.43 -13.01
N GLU A 112 -1.12 -10.82 -13.16
CA GLU A 112 -0.14 -10.01 -13.88
C GLU A 112 -0.50 -9.95 -15.38
N THR A 113 -0.52 -8.75 -15.96
CA THR A 113 -0.79 -8.61 -17.40
C THR A 113 0.45 -8.91 -18.26
N GLY A 114 1.63 -9.01 -17.63
CA GLY A 114 2.93 -9.08 -18.30
C GLY A 114 3.47 -7.70 -18.74
N GLU A 115 2.70 -6.63 -18.55
CA GLU A 115 3.14 -5.27 -18.84
C GLU A 115 3.82 -4.63 -17.62
N LEU A 116 4.86 -3.82 -17.86
CA LEU A 116 5.47 -2.97 -16.85
C LEU A 116 4.98 -1.52 -16.98
N ALA A 117 4.52 -0.95 -15.87
CA ALA A 117 4.12 0.44 -15.76
C ALA A 117 5.31 1.37 -16.01
N LYS A 118 5.13 2.31 -16.94
CA LYS A 118 6.14 3.34 -17.23
C LYS A 118 6.18 4.35 -16.09
N PRO A 119 7.36 4.84 -15.68
CA PRO A 119 7.46 5.89 -14.66
C PRO A 119 6.99 7.23 -15.24
N VAL A 120 5.68 7.48 -15.19
CA VAL A 120 5.04 8.72 -15.65
C VAL A 120 4.81 9.64 -14.46
N ARG A 121 5.19 10.91 -14.58
CA ARG A 121 4.90 11.94 -13.57
C ARG A 121 3.39 12.05 -13.37
N GLY A 122 2.95 12.07 -12.11
CA GLY A 122 1.53 12.04 -11.75
C GLY A 122 1.00 10.63 -11.47
N ARG A 123 1.80 9.57 -11.66
CA ARG A 123 1.42 8.17 -11.41
C ARG A 123 2.33 7.46 -10.40
N THR A 124 3.26 8.19 -9.78
CA THR A 124 4.23 7.60 -8.84
C THR A 124 3.70 7.56 -7.41
N LEU A 125 4.33 6.75 -6.54
CA LEU A 125 4.06 6.78 -5.11
C LEU A 125 4.20 8.19 -4.52
N ARG A 126 5.20 8.96 -4.96
CA ARG A 126 5.39 10.35 -4.50
C ARG A 126 4.18 11.22 -4.84
N ASP A 127 3.66 11.09 -6.07
CA ASP A 127 2.48 11.84 -6.51
C ASP A 127 1.24 11.44 -5.71
N TYR A 128 1.07 10.15 -5.43
CA TYR A 128 0.01 9.63 -4.55
C TYR A 128 0.09 10.22 -3.13
N LEU A 129 1.26 10.19 -2.49
CA LEU A 129 1.46 10.72 -1.15
C LEU A 129 1.22 12.23 -1.08
N LEU A 130 1.67 12.98 -2.09
CA LEU A 130 1.39 14.42 -2.18
C LEU A 130 -0.11 14.68 -2.27
N ARG A 131 -0.85 13.88 -3.06
CA ARG A 131 -2.31 14.00 -3.17
C ARG A 131 -3.00 13.73 -1.84
N MET A 132 -2.65 12.64 -1.15
CA MET A 132 -3.21 12.33 0.17
C MET A 132 -2.98 13.44 1.20
N SER A 133 -1.76 14.00 1.25
CA SER A 133 -1.43 15.07 2.21
C SER A 133 -2.21 16.37 1.97
N ASN A 134 -2.72 16.57 0.76
CA ASN A 134 -3.55 17.71 0.38
C ASN A 134 -5.03 17.43 0.68
N GLU A 135 -5.49 16.18 0.49
CA GLU A 135 -6.83 15.72 0.87
C GLU A 135 -7.03 15.79 2.40
N GLU A 136 -6.05 15.35 3.18
CA GLU A 136 -6.08 15.43 4.66
C GLU A 136 -6.14 16.87 5.16
N ARG A 137 -5.39 17.78 4.52
CA ARG A 137 -5.42 19.23 4.83
C ARG A 137 -6.72 19.93 4.44
N SER A 138 -7.51 19.33 3.54
CA SER A 138 -8.80 19.88 3.10
C SER A 138 -10.00 19.23 3.82
N GLN A 139 -9.80 18.20 4.63
CA GLN A 139 -10.83 17.66 5.53
C GLN A 139 -10.91 18.48 6.82
N PRO A 140 -12.10 18.98 7.22
CA PRO A 140 -12.26 19.61 8.53
C PRO A 140 -11.96 18.59 9.64
N PRO A 141 -11.44 19.02 10.81
CA PRO A 141 -11.12 18.11 11.90
C PRO A 141 -12.35 17.26 12.24
N ALA A 142 -12.16 15.93 12.29
CA ALA A 142 -13.22 15.01 12.66
C ALA A 142 -13.78 15.41 14.03
N CYS A 143 -15.12 15.56 14.10
CA CYS A 143 -15.83 15.88 15.33
C CYS A 143 -15.44 14.85 16.40
N PRO A 144 -15.05 15.25 17.63
CA PRO A 144 -14.68 14.31 18.67
C PRO A 144 -15.87 13.39 19.00
N PRO A 145 -15.62 12.13 19.41
CA PRO A 145 -16.69 11.21 19.78
C PRO A 145 -17.54 11.82 20.89
N ALA A 146 -18.86 11.83 20.70
CA ALA A 146 -19.81 12.26 21.72
C ALA A 146 -19.60 11.40 22.97
N THR A 147 -19.41 12.07 24.11
CA THR A 147 -19.25 11.48 25.45
C THR A 147 -20.51 10.79 25.91
#